data_AF-A0A659UX79-F1
#
_entry.id   AF-A0A659UX79-F1
#
_cell.length_a   1.000
_cell.length_b   1.000
_cell.length_c   1.000
_cell.angle_alpha   90.00
_cell.angle_beta   90.00
_cell.angle_gamma   90.00
#
_symmetry.space_group_name_H-M   'P 1'
#
loop_
_entity.id
_entity.type
_entity.pdbx_description
1 polymer ?
#
loop_
_entity_poly.entity_id
_entity_poly.type
_entity_poly.pdbx_seq_one_letter_code
_entity_poly.pdbx_strand_id
1 'polypeptide(L)'
;MAGQPLNQPAEIPAELDRWNWGAFFLNWIWGIGNSTFIALLALIPVVNLIMIFVLGARGSRWAWRNRAWRDAEQFRKTQRNWAIAGLAVWVVSIGGCATMVGSIPFVRKGSDAYRMTMDAVRADTRVKATIGDDVADNFWVGGNLNVNANGAGDAQF
;
A
#
# COMPACT_ATOMS: atom_id res chain seq x y z
N MET A 1 -11.08 -7.36 -45.93
CA MET A 1 -9.62 -7.28 -45.78
C MET A 1 -9.32 -7.34 -44.29
N ALA A 2 -8.85 -8.48 -43.78
CA ALA A 2 -8.47 -8.59 -42.38
C ALA A 2 -7.23 -7.71 -42.16
N GLY A 3 -7.37 -6.64 -41.39
CA GLY A 3 -6.26 -5.73 -41.09
C GLY A 3 -5.15 -6.51 -40.42
N GLN A 4 -3.98 -6.55 -41.06
CA GLN A 4 -2.79 -7.18 -40.50
C GLN A 4 -2.50 -6.50 -39.14
N PRO A 5 -2.23 -7.27 -38.08
CA PRO A 5 -1.91 -6.67 -36.79
C PRO A 5 -0.60 -5.89 -36.92
N LEU A 6 -0.54 -4.69 -36.36
CA LEU A 6 0.65 -3.81 -36.44
C LEU A 6 1.92 -4.38 -35.77
N ASN A 7 1.82 -5.54 -35.12
CA ASN A 7 2.95 -6.20 -34.45
C ASN A 7 3.79 -7.08 -35.40
N GLN A 8 3.71 -6.85 -36.72
CA GLN A 8 4.63 -7.38 -37.71
C GLN A 8 5.35 -6.21 -38.39
N PRO A 9 6.54 -5.77 -37.92
CA PRO A 9 7.45 -6.44 -36.98
C PRO A 9 7.14 -6.20 -35.48
N ALA A 10 7.63 -7.12 -34.64
CA ALA A 10 7.38 -7.17 -33.19
C ALA A 10 8.22 -6.17 -32.35
N GLU A 11 8.82 -5.18 -33.03
CA GLU A 11 9.55 -4.11 -32.36
C GLU A 11 8.59 -3.02 -31.93
N ILE A 12 8.69 -2.66 -30.65
CA ILE A 12 7.89 -1.59 -30.08
C ILE A 12 8.46 -0.24 -30.56
N PRO A 13 7.65 0.68 -31.08
CA PRO A 13 8.09 2.05 -31.32
C PRO A 13 8.70 2.65 -30.05
N ALA A 14 9.84 3.35 -30.16
CA ALA A 14 10.54 3.91 -29.01
C ALA A 14 9.66 4.83 -28.14
N GLU A 15 8.69 5.51 -28.76
CA GLU A 15 7.72 6.36 -28.07
C GLU A 15 6.77 5.60 -27.13
N LEU A 16 6.51 4.32 -27.43
CA LEU A 16 5.64 3.43 -26.65
C LEU A 16 6.41 2.62 -25.60
N ASP A 17 7.73 2.53 -25.76
CA ASP A 17 8.64 1.78 -24.90
C ASP A 17 9.01 2.57 -23.63
N ARG A 18 7.96 2.90 -22.86
CA ARG A 18 8.05 3.69 -21.64
C ARG A 18 7.77 2.83 -20.42
N TRP A 19 8.12 3.38 -19.25
CA TRP A 19 7.79 2.78 -17.96
C TRP A 19 6.29 2.45 -17.86
N ASN A 20 6.00 1.21 -17.48
CA ASN A 20 4.67 0.67 -17.37
C ASN A 20 4.18 0.71 -15.92
N TRP A 21 3.50 1.80 -15.56
CA TRP A 21 2.93 1.97 -14.23
C TRP A 21 1.86 0.91 -13.91
N GLY A 22 1.10 0.45 -14.91
CA GLY A 22 0.13 -0.63 -14.71
C GLY A 22 0.81 -1.93 -14.30
N ALA A 23 1.88 -2.30 -15.00
CA ALA A 23 2.67 -3.50 -14.70
C ALA A 23 3.36 -3.39 -13.33
N PHE A 24 3.85 -2.21 -12.95
CA PHE A 24 4.47 -1.97 -11.65
C PHE A 24 3.50 -2.08 -10.47
N PHE A 25 2.30 -1.50 -10.58
CA PHE A 25 1.33 -1.51 -9.48
C PHE A 25 0.53 -2.81 -9.39
N LEU A 26 0.17 -3.41 -10.54
CA LEU A 26 -0.74 -4.55 -10.61
C LEU A 26 -0.05 -5.85 -11.04
N ASN A 27 1.26 -5.85 -11.26
CA ASN A 27 2.14 -7.01 -11.45
C ASN A 27 1.49 -8.18 -12.23
N TRP A 28 1.11 -9.23 -11.52
CA TRP A 28 0.51 -10.45 -12.07
C TRP A 28 -0.89 -10.22 -12.67
N ILE A 29 -1.72 -9.33 -12.09
CA ILE A 29 -3.06 -8.99 -12.60
C ILE A 29 -2.92 -8.32 -13.97
N TRP A 30 -2.03 -7.33 -14.05
CA TRP A 30 -1.69 -6.69 -15.31
C TRP A 30 -1.11 -7.70 -16.32
N GLY A 31 -0.26 -8.61 -15.84
CA GLY A 31 0.34 -9.69 -16.64
C GLY A 31 -0.70 -10.57 -17.31
N ILE A 32 -1.70 -11.05 -16.57
CA ILE A 32 -2.81 -11.84 -17.12
C ILE A 32 -3.58 -11.03 -18.17
N GLY A 33 -3.90 -9.76 -17.87
CA GLY A 33 -4.63 -8.89 -18.79
C GLY A 33 -3.90 -8.54 -20.09
N ASN A 34 -2.57 -8.62 -20.09
CA ASN A 34 -1.70 -8.30 -21.23
C ASN A 34 -0.93 -9.52 -21.77
N SER A 35 -1.39 -10.73 -21.47
CA SER A 35 -0.77 -12.00 -21.90
C SER A 35 0.74 -12.09 -21.60
N THR A 36 1.20 -11.45 -20.52
CA THR A 36 2.60 -11.34 -20.10
C THR A 36 2.83 -12.21 -18.87
N PHE A 37 2.88 -13.52 -19.06
CA PHE A 37 2.93 -14.52 -17.97
C PHE A 37 4.22 -14.50 -17.15
N ILE A 38 5.30 -13.90 -17.66
CA ILE A 38 6.51 -13.67 -16.84
C ILE A 38 6.18 -12.81 -15.60
N ALA A 39 5.11 -12.01 -15.64
CA ALA A 39 4.63 -11.26 -14.48
C ALA A 39 4.15 -12.15 -13.33
N LEU A 40 3.84 -13.44 -13.56
CA LEU A 40 3.48 -14.38 -12.49
C LEU A 40 4.65 -14.65 -11.53
N LEU A 41 5.90 -14.39 -11.94
CA LEU A 41 7.06 -14.45 -11.04
C LEU A 41 6.96 -13.44 -9.88
N ALA A 42 6.14 -12.39 -10.03
CA ALA A 42 5.81 -11.45 -8.95
C ALA A 42 5.06 -12.10 -7.77
N LEU A 43 4.54 -13.33 -7.92
CA LEU A 43 3.91 -14.07 -6.83
C LEU A 43 4.93 -14.69 -5.87
N ILE A 44 6.20 -14.79 -6.27
CA ILE A 44 7.29 -15.31 -5.42
C ILE A 44 7.86 -14.13 -4.63
N PRO A 45 7.76 -14.07 -3.28
CA PRO A 45 8.03 -12.85 -2.50
C PRO A 45 9.41 -12.23 -2.75
N VAL A 46 10.48 -13.04 -2.71
CA VAL A 46 11.85 -12.55 -2.88
C VAL A 46 12.11 -12.11 -4.32
N VAL A 47 11.59 -12.85 -5.31
CA VAL A 47 11.71 -12.50 -6.74
C VAL A 47 10.93 -11.23 -7.05
N ASN A 48 9.79 -11.02 -6.40
CA ASN A 48 8.92 -9.88 -6.61
C ASN A 48 9.64 -8.55 -6.36
N LEU A 49 10.54 -8.48 -5.38
CA LEU A 49 11.32 -7.27 -5.07
C LEU A 49 12.05 -6.70 -6.29
N ILE A 50 12.53 -7.57 -7.18
CA ILE A 50 13.19 -7.18 -8.43
C ILE A 50 12.17 -7.15 -9.57
N MET A 51 11.27 -8.13 -9.61
CA MET A 51 10.34 -8.32 -10.72
C MET A 51 9.40 -7.13 -10.94
N ILE A 52 8.96 -6.43 -9.88
CA ILE A 52 8.12 -5.22 -10.02
C ILE A 52 8.81 -4.14 -10.86
N PHE A 53 10.13 -3.96 -10.70
CA PHE A 53 10.89 -2.97 -11.46
C PHE A 53 11.16 -3.44 -12.88
N VAL A 54 11.42 -4.74 -13.06
CA VAL A 54 11.57 -5.34 -14.40
C VAL A 54 10.27 -5.20 -15.19
N LEU A 55 9.11 -5.46 -14.56
CA LEU A 55 7.79 -5.26 -15.14
C LEU A 55 7.53 -3.80 -15.46
N GLY A 56 7.91 -2.87 -14.58
CA GLY A 56 7.85 -1.45 -14.87
C GLY A 56 8.69 -1.06 -16.08
N ALA A 57 9.95 -1.50 -16.15
CA ALA A 57 10.86 -1.11 -17.23
C ALA A 57 10.55 -1.79 -18.58
N ARG A 58 10.15 -3.06 -18.56
CA ARG A 58 10.01 -3.90 -19.78
C ARG A 58 8.57 -4.30 -20.10
N GLY A 59 7.61 -4.00 -19.22
CA GLY A 59 6.21 -4.40 -19.37
C GLY A 59 5.58 -3.88 -20.66
N SER A 60 5.84 -2.63 -21.04
CA SER A 60 5.32 -2.07 -22.30
C SER A 60 5.79 -2.89 -23.52
N ARG A 61 7.07 -3.25 -23.57
CA ARG A 61 7.63 -4.10 -24.62
C ARG A 61 7.02 -5.50 -24.63
N TRP A 62 6.83 -6.11 -23.47
CA TRP A 62 6.21 -7.44 -23.38
C TRP A 62 4.74 -7.42 -23.79
N ALA A 63 3.95 -6.45 -23.31
CA ALA A 63 2.55 -6.31 -23.69
C ALA A 63 2.36 -6.00 -25.18
N TRP A 64 3.28 -5.23 -25.79
CA TRP A 64 3.28 -4.98 -27.23
C TRP A 64 3.47 -6.26 -28.03
N ARG A 65 4.40 -7.12 -27.61
CA ARG A 65 4.73 -8.38 -28.31
C ARG A 65 3.68 -9.47 -28.11
N ASN A 66 3.08 -9.54 -26.92
CA ASN A 66 2.20 -10.65 -26.54
C ASN A 66 0.75 -10.52 -27.04
N ARG A 67 0.39 -9.38 -27.64
CA ARG A 67 -0.97 -9.11 -28.14
C ARG A 67 -0.95 -8.48 -29.53
N ALA A 68 -2.03 -8.72 -30.28
CA ALA A 68 -2.31 -8.00 -31.52
C ALA A 68 -2.96 -6.65 -31.20
N TRP A 69 -2.39 -5.57 -31.74
CA TRP A 69 -2.89 -4.21 -31.59
C TRP A 69 -3.30 -3.66 -32.95
N ARG A 70 -4.45 -2.97 -33.01
CA ARG A 70 -4.97 -2.37 -34.23
C ARG A 70 -4.21 -1.10 -34.61
N ASP A 71 -3.86 -0.30 -33.60
CA ASP A 71 -3.17 0.99 -33.72
C ASP A 71 -2.38 1.30 -32.42
N ALA A 72 -1.37 2.17 -32.53
CA ALA A 72 -0.55 2.60 -31.39
C ALA A 72 -1.37 3.34 -30.32
N GLU A 73 -2.46 3.99 -30.73
CA GLU A 73 -3.36 4.73 -29.85
C GLU A 73 -4.15 3.79 -28.94
N GLN A 74 -4.63 2.66 -29.47
CA GLN A 74 -5.30 1.60 -28.74
C GLN A 74 -4.37 1.07 -27.64
N PHE A 75 -3.10 0.80 -27.96
CA PHE A 75 -2.12 0.37 -26.97
C PHE A 75 -1.92 1.43 -25.87
N ARG A 76 -1.70 2.71 -26.24
CA ARG A 76 -1.53 3.80 -25.28
C ARG A 76 -2.75 3.93 -24.37
N LYS A 77 -3.96 3.84 -24.92
CA LYS A 77 -5.21 3.91 -24.16
C LYS A 77 -5.33 2.75 -23.17
N THR A 78 -5.04 1.52 -23.61
CA THR A 78 -5.06 0.35 -22.73
C THR A 78 -4.03 0.46 -21.61
N GLN A 79 -2.77 0.80 -21.91
CA GLN A 79 -1.74 0.95 -20.88
C GLN A 79 -2.03 2.11 -19.93
N ARG A 80 -2.61 3.22 -20.42
CA ARG A 80 -3.07 4.33 -19.57
C ARG A 80 -4.19 3.90 -18.63
N ASN A 81 -5.17 3.15 -19.10
CA ASN A 81 -6.24 2.64 -18.24
C ASN A 81 -5.68 1.71 -17.15
N TRP A 82 -4.73 0.85 -17.49
CA TRP A 82 -4.03 0.02 -16.52
C TRP A 82 -3.23 0.83 -15.50
N ALA A 83 -2.55 1.90 -15.94
CA ALA A 83 -1.83 2.80 -15.04
C ALA A 83 -2.77 3.50 -14.06
N ILE A 84 -3.92 4.00 -14.54
CA ILE A 84 -4.94 4.65 -13.69
C ILE A 84 -5.54 3.64 -12.71
N ALA A 85 -5.93 2.45 -13.19
CA ALA A 85 -6.47 1.40 -12.33
C ALA A 85 -5.46 0.98 -11.25
N GLY A 86 -4.19 0.80 -11.64
CA GLY A 86 -3.12 0.45 -10.70
C GLY A 86 -2.89 1.51 -9.65
N LEU A 87 -2.84 2.78 -10.05
CA LEU A 87 -2.69 3.89 -9.12
C LEU A 87 -3.90 4.00 -8.18
N ALA A 88 -5.13 3.86 -8.68
CA ALA A 88 -6.33 3.93 -7.88
C ALA A 88 -6.36 2.83 -6.80
N VAL A 89 -6.08 1.59 -7.18
CA VAL A 89 -5.98 0.47 -6.23
C VAL A 89 -4.89 0.76 -5.20
N TRP A 90 -3.71 1.20 -5.64
CA TRP A 90 -2.58 1.48 -4.74
C TRP A 90 -2.90 2.58 -3.72
N VAL A 91 -3.51 3.68 -4.15
CA VAL A 91 -3.93 4.79 -3.28
C VAL A 91 -5.01 4.35 -2.30
N VAL A 92 -6.02 3.60 -2.75
CA VAL A 92 -7.08 3.10 -1.86
C VAL A 92 -6.53 2.12 -0.84
N SER A 93 -5.64 1.21 -1.24
CA SER A 93 -5.03 0.25 -0.32
C SER A 93 -4.16 0.95 0.73
N ILE A 94 -3.24 1.84 0.32
CA ILE A 94 -2.39 2.55 1.26
C ILE A 94 -3.19 3.51 2.15
N GLY A 95 -4.12 4.27 1.55
CA GLY A 95 -5.00 5.16 2.29
C GLY A 95 -5.87 4.40 3.30
N GLY A 96 -6.40 3.25 2.91
CA GLY A 96 -7.16 2.35 3.77
C GLY A 96 -6.33 1.82 4.94
N CYS A 97 -5.13 1.31 4.68
CA CYS A 97 -4.21 0.87 5.73
C CYS A 97 -3.80 2.01 6.67
N ALA A 98 -3.46 3.18 6.13
CA ALA A 98 -3.10 4.36 6.93
C ALA A 98 -4.28 4.82 7.80
N THR A 99 -5.50 4.82 7.26
CA THR A 99 -6.72 5.16 8.00
C THR A 99 -7.00 4.14 9.10
N MET A 100 -6.85 2.85 8.80
CA MET A 100 -7.04 1.78 9.77
C MET A 100 -6.03 1.86 10.92
N VAL A 101 -4.74 2.10 10.63
CA VAL A 101 -3.72 2.26 11.66
C VAL A 101 -3.94 3.55 12.44
N GLY A 102 -4.21 4.66 11.75
CA GLY A 102 -4.44 5.97 12.34
C GLY A 102 -5.72 6.05 13.19
N SER A 103 -6.70 5.16 13.00
CA SER A 103 -7.91 5.10 13.82
C SER A 103 -7.72 4.37 15.15
N ILE A 104 -6.67 3.55 15.31
CA ILE A 104 -6.40 2.78 16.53
C ILE A 104 -6.38 3.67 17.78
N PRO A 105 -5.68 4.82 17.81
CA PRO A 105 -5.68 5.68 18.99
C PRO A 105 -7.06 6.27 19.30
N PHE A 106 -7.85 6.64 18.28
CA PHE A 106 -9.19 7.18 18.49
C PHE A 106 -10.11 6.14 19.14
N VAL A 107 -10.07 4.89 18.67
CA VAL A 107 -10.85 3.79 19.25
C VAL A 107 -10.40 3.51 20.69
N ARG A 108 -9.10 3.48 20.96
CA ARG A 108 -8.57 3.24 22.33
C ARG A 108 -8.95 4.35 23.30
N LYS A 109 -8.77 5.62 22.90
CA LYS A 109 -9.05 6.79 23.74
C LYS A 109 -10.55 6.99 24.00
N GLY A 110 -11.41 6.40 23.18
CA GLY A 110 -12.86 6.39 23.41
C GLY A 110 -13.33 5.40 24.48
N SER A 111 -12.48 4.51 24.99
CA SER A 111 -12.87 3.48 25.96
C SER A 111 -13.06 4.03 27.39
N ASP A 112 -14.01 3.48 28.14
CA ASP A 112 -14.26 3.88 29.54
C ASP A 112 -13.02 3.63 30.43
N ALA A 113 -12.32 2.52 30.20
CA ALA A 113 -11.08 2.19 30.93
C ALA A 113 -10.00 3.27 30.75
N TYR A 114 -9.86 3.81 29.53
CA TYR A 114 -8.94 4.91 29.26
C TYR A 114 -9.35 6.17 30.02
N ARG A 115 -10.64 6.54 29.95
CA ARG A 115 -11.18 7.73 30.63
C ARG A 115 -11.01 7.64 32.15
N MET A 116 -11.41 6.52 32.75
CA MET A 116 -11.28 6.29 34.20
C MET A 116 -9.83 6.40 34.68
N THR A 117 -8.90 5.80 33.92
CA THR A 117 -7.48 5.87 34.25
C THR A 117 -6.97 7.31 34.18
N MET A 118 -7.34 8.03 33.12
CA MET A 118 -6.90 9.41 32.94
C MET A 118 -7.53 10.36 33.96
N ASP A 119 -8.79 10.14 34.32
CA ASP A 119 -9.48 10.91 35.37
C ASP A 119 -8.83 10.66 36.74
N ALA A 120 -8.45 9.41 37.05
CA ALA A 120 -7.73 9.09 38.27
C ALA A 120 -6.33 9.74 38.32
N VAL A 121 -5.58 9.68 37.21
CA VAL A 121 -4.25 10.31 37.09
C VAL A 121 -4.34 11.83 37.24
N ARG A 122 -5.33 12.46 36.61
CA ARG A 122 -5.58 13.90 36.70
C ARG A 122 -6.12 14.34 38.06
N ALA A 123 -6.69 13.43 38.86
CA ALA A 123 -7.18 13.73 40.21
C ALA A 123 -6.09 13.57 41.28
N ASP A 124 -5.03 12.79 41.03
CA ASP A 124 -3.98 12.49 42.01
C ASP A 124 -3.07 13.70 42.27
N THR A 125 -3.02 14.15 43.53
CA THR A 125 -2.22 15.30 43.97
C THR A 125 -0.71 15.09 43.80
N ARG A 126 -0.22 13.85 43.87
CA ARG A 126 1.21 13.52 43.67
C ARG A 126 1.61 13.71 42.21
N VAL A 127 0.72 13.33 41.28
CA VAL A 127 0.94 13.51 39.84
C VAL A 127 0.97 15.00 39.52
N LYS A 128 0.00 15.77 40.02
CA LYS A 128 -0.05 17.23 39.84
C LYS A 128 1.18 17.94 40.37
N ALA A 129 1.67 17.55 41.55
CA ALA A 129 2.88 18.13 42.15
C ALA A 129 4.14 17.88 41.31
N THR A 130 4.16 16.82 40.49
CA THR A 130 5.34 16.42 39.71
C THR A 130 5.28 16.91 38.26
N ILE A 131 4.11 16.81 37.62
CA ILE A 131 3.93 17.05 36.17
C ILE A 131 3.16 18.35 35.91
N GLY A 132 2.50 18.93 36.92
CA GLY A 132 1.63 20.10 36.79
C GLY A 132 0.16 19.73 36.59
N ASP A 133 -0.69 20.76 36.46
CA ASP A 133 -2.15 20.59 36.39
C ASP A 133 -2.64 20.11 35.00
N ASP A 134 -1.86 20.33 33.94
CA ASP A 134 -2.27 20.05 32.55
C ASP A 134 -1.68 18.73 32.02
N VAL A 135 -2.11 17.60 32.60
CA VAL A 135 -1.72 16.27 32.10
C VAL A 135 -2.52 15.92 30.83
N ALA A 136 -1.85 16.03 29.69
CA ALA A 136 -2.35 15.67 28.36
C ALA A 136 -1.61 14.46 27.77
N ASP A 137 -2.35 13.66 27.00
CA ASP A 137 -1.86 12.48 26.30
C ASP A 137 -1.48 12.77 24.84
N ASN A 138 -0.45 12.10 24.33
CA ASN A 138 -0.02 12.20 22.94
C ASN A 138 -0.95 11.44 21.99
N PHE A 139 -0.86 11.71 20.68
CA PHE A 139 -1.66 11.02 19.66
C PHE A 139 -1.56 9.49 19.77
N TRP A 140 -0.35 8.95 20.00
CA TRP A 140 -0.13 7.54 20.31
C TRP A 140 -0.05 7.31 21.82
N VAL A 141 -0.90 6.41 22.32
CA VAL A 141 -0.87 5.93 23.72
C VAL A 141 -0.57 4.44 23.71
N GLY A 142 0.53 4.07 24.38
CA GLY A 142 1.06 2.72 24.46
C GLY A 142 1.57 2.43 25.88
N GLY A 143 2.06 1.21 26.06
CA GLY A 143 2.59 0.72 27.33
C GLY A 143 2.00 -0.63 27.72
N ASN A 144 2.77 -1.37 28.51
CA ASN A 144 2.38 -2.61 29.14
C ASN A 144 2.36 -2.41 30.66
N LEU A 145 1.31 -2.92 31.31
CA LEU A 145 1.18 -2.94 32.76
C LEU A 145 1.04 -4.39 33.19
N ASN A 146 1.99 -4.84 33.99
CA ASN A 146 1.95 -6.16 34.61
C ASN A 146 1.74 -5.99 36.12
N VAL A 147 0.72 -6.65 36.66
CA VAL A 147 0.37 -6.56 38.08
C VAL A 147 0.38 -7.95 38.68
N ASN A 148 1.27 -8.17 39.65
CA ASN A 148 1.37 -9.42 40.39
C ASN A 148 0.29 -9.50 41.48
N ALA A 149 -0.07 -10.73 41.87
CA ALA A 149 -1.12 -10.99 42.87
C ALA A 149 -0.84 -10.41 44.27
N ASN A 150 0.41 -10.03 44.56
CA ASN A 150 0.81 -9.39 45.81
C ASN A 150 0.65 -7.86 45.78
N GLY A 151 0.06 -7.29 44.73
CA GLY A 151 -0.15 -5.85 44.58
C GLY A 151 1.08 -5.06 44.12
N ALA A 152 2.21 -5.73 43.86
CA ALA A 152 3.35 -5.13 43.18
C ALA A 152 3.24 -5.32 41.66
N GLY A 153 3.80 -4.42 40.87
CA GLY A 153 3.76 -4.51 39.42
C GLY A 153 4.83 -3.66 38.76
N ASP A 154 4.97 -3.83 37.45
CA ASP A 154 5.85 -3.02 36.62
C ASP A 154 5.07 -2.45 35.43
N ALA A 155 5.49 -1.26 35.02
CA ALA A 155 4.96 -0.58 33.86
C ALA A 155 6.13 -0.23 32.93
N GLN A 156 5.99 -0.60 31.67
CA GLN A 156 6.98 -0.33 30.61
C GLN A 156 6.28 0.29 29.41
N PHE A 157 7.01 1.08 28.63
CA PHE A 157 6.49 1.70 27.41
C PHE A 157 6.75 0.82 26.19
#